data_AF-A0A2L2NWZ3-F1
#
_entry.id   AF-A0A2L2NWZ3-F1
#
_cell.length_a   1.000
_cell.length_b   1.000
_cell.length_c   1.000
_cell.angle_alpha   90.00
_cell.angle_beta   90.00
_cell.angle_gamma   90.00
#
_symmetry.space_group_name_H-M   'P 1'
#
loop_
_entity.id
_entity.type
_entity.pdbx_description
1 polymer ?
#
loop_
_entity_poly.entity_id
_entity_poly.type
_entity_poly.pdbx_seq_one_letter_code
_entity_poly.pdbx_strand_id
1 'polypeptide(L)'
;MLLDTLATKAVEYFALQVSGGALQKLGADAKDYLQKLVDVIYTHFAGRQEIQEATQNPAALKAVIIKEAPNNVAFREELESVVSKLIEIEENQNSGTVNQVSTGSGSNINAPQNTGNIAGGNQYFRG
;
A
#
# COMPACT_ATOMS: atom_id res chain seq x y z
N MET A 1 14.85 3.28 -1.04
CA MET A 1 13.93 4.42 -0.87
C MET A 1 14.61 5.52 -0.04
N LEU A 2 14.23 6.80 -0.15
CA LEU A 2 14.74 7.82 0.79
C LEU A 2 14.16 7.58 2.18
N LEU A 3 14.98 7.71 3.23
CA LEU A 3 14.54 7.44 4.61
C LEU A 3 13.36 8.33 5.05
N ASP A 4 13.37 9.60 4.64
CA ASP A 4 12.26 10.52 4.93
C ASP A 4 10.95 10.08 4.26
N THR A 5 11.04 9.65 3.00
CA THR A 5 9.90 9.12 2.25
C THR A 5 9.38 7.83 2.86
N LEU A 6 10.28 6.92 3.25
CA LEU A 6 9.95 5.68 3.92
C LEU A 6 9.20 5.93 5.23
N ALA A 7 9.74 6.80 6.08
CA ALA A 7 9.12 7.15 7.36
C ALA A 7 7.77 7.84 7.16
N THR A 8 7.65 8.73 6.18
CA THR A 8 6.39 9.39 5.85
C THR A 8 5.33 8.37 5.44
N LYS A 9 5.66 7.47 4.50
CA LYS A 9 4.74 6.44 4.02
C LYS A 9 4.35 5.43 5.10
N ALA A 10 5.31 5.01 5.92
CA ALA A 10 5.03 4.13 7.07
C ALA A 10 4.00 4.75 8.02
N VAL A 11 4.17 6.04 8.36
CA VAL A 11 3.23 6.76 9.24
C VAL A 11 1.86 6.93 8.58
N GLU A 12 1.81 7.25 7.28
CA GLU A 12 0.55 7.32 6.53
C GLU A 12 -0.21 5.99 6.57
N TYR A 13 0.45 4.88 6.24
CA TYR A 13 -0.17 3.55 6.24
C TYR A 13 -0.58 3.10 7.66
N PHE A 14 0.23 3.41 8.67
CA PHE A 14 -0.10 3.16 10.06
C PHE A 14 -1.36 3.93 10.47
N ALA A 15 -1.42 5.23 10.20
CA ALA A 15 -2.58 6.07 10.51
C ALA A 15 -3.84 5.61 9.74
N LEU A 16 -3.69 5.21 8.48
CA LEU A 16 -4.74 4.61 7.68
C LEU A 16 -5.26 3.30 8.29
N GLN A 17 -4.37 2.45 8.82
CA GLN A 17 -4.75 1.18 9.44
C GLN A 17 -5.47 1.40 10.76
N VAL A 18 -4.95 2.29 11.62
CA VAL A 18 -5.55 2.60 12.93
C VAL A 18 -6.90 3.30 12.78
N SER A 19 -7.07 4.13 11.75
CA SER A 19 -8.37 4.76 11.43
C SER A 19 -9.38 3.81 10.77
N GLY A 20 -8.99 2.57 10.43
CA GLY A 20 -9.85 1.60 9.75
C GLY A 20 -10.10 1.92 8.27
N GLY A 21 -9.45 2.95 7.72
CA GLY A 21 -9.58 3.36 6.32
C GLY A 21 -8.67 2.59 5.35
N ALA A 22 -7.63 1.92 5.85
CA ALA A 22 -6.63 1.27 5.00
C ALA A 22 -7.22 0.12 4.16
N LEU A 23 -8.04 -0.74 4.76
CA LEU A 23 -8.69 -1.85 4.05
C LEU A 23 -9.65 -1.37 2.96
N GLN A 24 -10.28 -0.21 3.15
CA GLN A 24 -11.19 0.39 2.18
C GLN A 24 -10.43 1.01 0.99
N LYS A 25 -9.18 1.45 1.21
CA LYS A 25 -8.33 2.07 0.18
C LYS A 25 -7.43 1.09 -0.56
N LEU A 26 -6.92 0.10 0.14
CA LEU A 26 -5.86 -0.80 -0.35
C LEU A 26 -6.34 -2.25 -0.53
N GLY A 27 -7.56 -2.57 -0.10
CA GLY A 27 -8.14 -3.89 -0.23
C GLY A 27 -7.60 -4.93 0.77
N ALA A 28 -8.06 -6.17 0.61
CA ALA A 28 -7.71 -7.27 1.50
C ALA A 28 -6.23 -7.70 1.37
N ASP A 29 -5.64 -7.54 0.19
CA ASP A 29 -4.24 -7.87 -0.08
C ASP A 29 -3.26 -7.02 0.76
N ALA A 30 -3.61 -5.76 1.04
CA ALA A 30 -2.82 -4.92 1.92
C ALA A 30 -2.98 -5.24 3.41
N LYS A 31 -4.03 -5.99 3.81
CA LYS A 31 -4.30 -6.29 5.22
C LYS A 31 -3.11 -6.93 5.92
N ASP A 32 -2.51 -7.94 5.28
CA ASP A 32 -1.39 -8.70 5.85
C ASP A 32 -0.17 -7.79 6.04
N TYR A 33 0.13 -6.95 5.03
CA TYR A 33 1.25 -6.02 5.07
C TYR A 33 1.02 -4.85 6.02
N LEU A 34 -0.20 -4.32 6.13
CA LEU A 34 -0.56 -3.30 7.12
C LEU A 34 -0.43 -3.85 8.54
N GLN A 35 -0.84 -5.10 8.75
CA GLN A 35 -0.71 -5.75 10.05
C GLN A 35 0.76 -6.02 10.39
N LYS A 36 1.57 -6.46 9.41
CA LYS A 36 3.04 -6.56 9.56
C LYS A 36 3.68 -5.21 9.84
N LEU A 37 3.26 -4.13 9.18
CA LEU A 37 3.77 -2.79 9.43
C LEU A 37 3.53 -2.38 10.89
N VAL A 38 2.29 -2.58 11.36
CA VAL A 38 1.92 -2.33 12.76
C VAL A 38 2.78 -3.17 13.69
N ASP A 39 2.92 -4.47 13.41
CA ASP A 39 3.72 -5.39 14.23
C ASP A 39 5.21 -4.98 14.30
N VAL A 40 5.84 -4.63 13.18
CA VAL A 40 7.23 -4.16 13.13
C VAL A 40 7.41 -2.89 13.97
N ILE A 41 6.50 -1.93 13.82
CA ILE A 41 6.54 -0.68 14.60
C ILE A 41 6.30 -0.95 16.08
N TYR A 42 5.30 -1.75 16.45
CA TYR A 42 5.01 -2.08 17.84
C TYR A 42 6.11 -2.92 18.48
N THR A 43 6.74 -3.84 17.77
CA THR A 43 7.82 -4.68 18.30
C THR A 43 9.06 -3.84 18.60
N HIS A 44 9.42 -2.91 17.71
CA HIS A 44 10.59 -2.06 17.90
C HIS A 44 10.38 -0.92 18.90
N PHE A 45 9.14 -0.44 19.02
CA PHE A 45 8.81 0.69 19.89
C PHE A 45 7.82 0.29 21.00
N ALA A 46 7.79 -0.99 21.37
CA ALA A 46 6.93 -1.53 22.41
C ALA A 46 7.11 -0.74 23.70
N GLY A 47 6.04 -0.13 24.19
CA GLY A 47 6.06 0.65 25.43
C GLY A 47 6.56 2.09 25.30
N ARG A 48 6.83 2.59 24.09
CA ARG A 48 7.07 4.03 23.87
C ARG A 48 5.76 4.79 23.74
N GLN A 49 5.66 5.91 24.46
CA GLN A 49 4.49 6.79 24.39
C GLN A 49 4.26 7.31 22.96
N GLU A 50 5.34 7.48 22.17
CA GLU A 50 5.24 7.93 20.78
C GLU A 50 4.38 7.00 19.89
N ILE A 51 4.28 5.70 20.19
CA ILE A 51 3.39 4.77 19.46
C ILE A 51 1.95 4.89 19.95
N GLN A 52 1.73 5.07 21.25
CA GLN A 52 0.40 5.26 21.82
C GLN A 52 -0.23 6.56 21.35
N GLU A 53 0.61 7.59 21.19
CA GLU A 53 0.23 8.90 20.67
C GLU A 53 0.37 8.98 19.15
N ALA A 54 0.83 7.94 18.44
CA ALA A 54 1.07 7.99 16.99
C ALA A 54 -0.19 8.38 16.19
N THR A 55 -1.38 8.01 16.69
CA THR A 55 -2.67 8.40 16.12
C THR A 55 -2.99 9.88 16.31
N GLN A 56 -2.45 10.51 17.38
CA GLN A 56 -2.64 11.92 17.70
C GLN A 56 -1.47 12.80 17.21
N ASN A 57 -0.28 12.22 17.06
CA ASN A 57 0.95 12.92 16.72
C ASN A 57 1.80 12.11 15.71
N PRO A 58 1.37 12.04 14.44
CA PRO A 58 2.10 11.32 13.38
C PRO A 58 3.51 11.87 13.14
N ALA A 59 3.74 13.15 13.44
CA ALA A 59 5.07 13.77 13.32
C ALA A 59 6.08 13.19 14.33
N ALA A 60 5.63 12.87 15.55
CA ALA A 60 6.48 12.21 16.55
C ALA A 60 6.90 10.81 16.08
N LEU A 61 5.95 10.02 15.56
CA LEU A 61 6.24 8.70 15.00
C LEU A 61 7.25 8.79 13.84
N LYS A 62 7.08 9.74 12.92
CA LYS A 62 8.02 9.97 11.81
C LYS A 62 9.44 10.25 12.32
N ALA A 63 9.58 11.15 13.29
CA ALA A 63 10.89 11.54 13.83
C ALA A 63 11.60 10.36 14.51
N VAL A 64 10.85 9.53 15.23
CA VAL A 64 11.37 8.33 15.90
C VAL A 64 11.84 7.29 14.89
N ILE A 65 11.06 7.03 13.84
CA ILE A 65 11.45 6.11 12.76
C ILE A 65 12.72 6.59 12.07
N ILE A 66 12.82 7.88 11.73
CA ILE A 66 14.01 8.47 11.10
C ILE A 66 15.24 8.35 12.00
N LYS A 67 15.05 8.44 13.33
CA LYS A 67 16.13 8.32 14.30
C LYS A 67 16.57 6.87 14.50
N GLU A 68 15.65 5.91 14.52
CA GLU A 68 15.94 4.50 14.83
C GLU A 68 16.41 3.71 13.59
N ALA A 69 15.86 3.99 12.40
CA ALA A 69 16.19 3.31 11.14
C ALA A 69 17.70 3.30 10.75
N PRO A 70 18.50 4.37 10.95
CA PRO A 70 19.94 4.30 10.69
C PRO A 70 20.69 3.50 11.76
N ASN A 71 20.14 3.40 12.98
CA ASN A 71 20.74 2.64 14.09
C ASN A 71 20.38 1.16 14.05
N ASN A 72 19.27 0.79 13.42
CA ASN A 72 18.78 -0.58 13.31
C ASN A 72 18.49 -0.95 11.85
N VAL A 73 19.49 -1.55 11.20
CA VAL A 73 19.44 -1.91 9.78
C VAL A 73 18.33 -2.93 9.51
N ALA A 74 18.15 -3.92 10.38
CA ALA A 74 17.10 -4.94 10.24
C ALA A 74 15.70 -4.30 10.24
N PHE A 75 15.44 -3.41 11.20
CA PHE A 75 14.20 -2.62 11.24
C PHE A 75 13.99 -1.82 9.95
N ARG A 76 15.03 -1.16 9.45
CA ARG A 76 14.95 -0.37 8.21
C ARG A 76 14.61 -1.25 7.00
N GLU A 77 15.25 -2.40 6.87
CA GLU A 77 15.03 -3.33 5.76
C GLU A 77 13.62 -3.93 5.80
N GLU A 78 13.14 -4.34 6.98
CA GLU A 78 11.77 -4.82 7.15
C GLU A 78 10.74 -3.72 6.85
N LEU A 79 10.97 -2.51 7.36
CA LEU A 79 10.10 -1.37 7.11
C LEU A 79 10.06 -1.03 5.61
N GLU A 80 11.21 -1.00 4.94
CA GLU A 80 11.29 -0.75 3.50
C GLU A 80 10.58 -1.83 2.67
N SER A 81 10.76 -3.10 3.05
CA SER A 81 10.09 -4.23 2.40
C SER A 81 8.57 -4.12 2.50
N VAL A 82 8.04 -3.88 3.70
CA VAL A 82 6.60 -3.78 3.94
C VAL A 82 6.00 -2.54 3.26
N VAL A 83 6.64 -1.38 3.39
CA VAL A 83 6.15 -0.13 2.77
C VAL A 83 6.20 -0.23 1.24
N SER A 84 7.24 -0.82 0.67
CA SER A 84 7.33 -1.02 -0.79
C SER A 84 6.22 -1.94 -1.30
N LYS A 85 5.88 -3.00 -0.55
CA LYS A 85 4.74 -3.88 -0.88
C LYS A 85 3.41 -3.17 -0.79
N LEU A 86 3.23 -2.31 0.22
CA LEU A 86 2.01 -1.51 0.35
C LEU A 86 1.85 -0.49 -0.78
N ILE A 87 2.94 0.15 -1.20
CA ILE A 87 2.94 1.05 -2.36
C ILE A 87 2.62 0.26 -3.64
N GLU A 88 3.25 -0.91 -3.84
CA GLU A 88 2.97 -1.77 -4.99
C GLU A 88 1.49 -2.17 -5.04
N ILE A 89 0.88 -2.51 -3.89
CA ILE A 89 -0.54 -2.82 -3.81
C ILE A 89 -1.39 -1.57 -4.09
N GLU A 90 -1.04 -0.41 -3.52
CA GLU A 90 -1.73 0.86 -3.77
C GLU A 90 -1.70 1.21 -5.26
N GLU A 91 -0.55 1.07 -5.93
CA GLU A 91 -0.38 1.31 -7.35
C GLU A 91 -1.18 0.32 -8.21
N ASN A 92 -1.27 -0.94 -7.78
CA ASN A 92 -2.03 -1.99 -8.46
C ASN A 92 -3.56 -1.82 -8.25
N GLN A 93 -4.00 -1.34 -7.08
CA GLN A 93 -5.40 -1.01 -6.80
C GLN A 93 -5.85 0.29 -7.49
N ASN A 94 -4.97 1.30 -7.54
CA ASN A 94 -5.23 2.56 -8.24
C ASN A 94 -5.11 2.40 -9.76
N SER A 95 -4.35 1.40 -10.22
CA SER A 95 -4.45 0.85 -11.56
C SER A 95 -5.68 -0.04 -11.68
N GLY A 96 -6.85 0.57 -11.75
CA GLY A 96 -7.99 -0.03 -12.46
C GLY A 96 -7.73 -0.26 -13.95
N THR A 97 -6.47 -0.38 -14.39
CA THR A 97 -6.04 -0.51 -15.78
C THR A 97 -4.85 -1.48 -15.84
N VAL A 98 -5.13 -2.69 -16.33
CA VAL A 98 -4.26 -3.58 -17.12
C VAL A 98 -2.94 -4.06 -16.49
N ASN A 99 -3.03 -5.09 -15.65
CA ASN A 99 -1.93 -6.04 -15.48
C ASN A 99 -1.85 -6.95 -16.74
N GLN A 100 -1.40 -6.42 -17.89
CA GLN A 100 -0.86 -7.25 -18.96
C GLN A 100 0.56 -7.68 -18.56
N VAL A 101 0.64 -8.70 -17.71
CA VAL A 101 1.80 -9.58 -17.72
C VAL A 101 1.69 -10.44 -18.98
N SER A 102 2.55 -10.17 -19.95
CA SER A 102 3.04 -11.20 -20.87
C SER A 102 4.44 -10.80 -21.32
N THR A 103 5.41 -11.15 -20.48
CA THR A 103 6.78 -11.33 -20.94
C THR A 103 6.78 -12.54 -21.89
N GLY A 104 6.87 -12.28 -23.19
CA GLY A 104 7.09 -13.31 -24.21
C GLY A 104 6.25 -13.10 -25.46
N SER A 105 6.83 -12.41 -26.45
CA SER A 105 6.47 -12.43 -27.88
C SER A 105 4.99 -12.70 -28.22
N GLY A 106 4.20 -11.63 -28.38
CA GLY A 106 2.94 -11.72 -29.11
C GLY A 106 1.90 -10.68 -28.72
N SER A 107 1.63 -9.75 -29.64
CA SER A 107 0.41 -8.94 -29.74
C SER A 107 0.15 -7.85 -28.69
N ASN A 108 0.47 -6.63 -29.10
CA ASN A 108 0.06 -5.36 -28.50
C ASN A 108 -1.46 -5.20 -28.61
N ILE A 109 -2.22 -5.28 -27.51
CA ILE A 109 -3.64 -4.90 -27.50
C ILE A 109 -3.88 -3.83 -26.44
N ASN A 110 -3.80 -2.59 -26.92
CA ASN A 110 -4.29 -1.38 -26.26
C ASN A 110 -5.82 -1.42 -26.21
N ALA A 111 -6.40 -1.81 -25.08
CA ALA A 111 -7.85 -1.72 -24.85
C ALA A 111 -8.18 -0.55 -23.92
N PRO A 112 -8.80 0.55 -24.41
CA PRO A 112 -9.43 1.53 -23.54
C PRO A 112 -10.73 0.92 -22.98
N GLN A 113 -10.70 0.45 -21.74
CA GLN A 113 -11.90 0.00 -21.03
C GLN A 113 -12.67 1.22 -20.49
N ASN A 114 -13.39 1.90 -21.38
CA ASN A 114 -14.58 2.64 -21.00
C ASN A 114 -15.77 2.00 -21.68
N THR A 115 -16.41 1.06 -20.99
CA THR A 115 -17.74 0.58 -21.36
C THR A 115 -18.68 0.83 -20.20
N GLY A 116 -18.95 2.12 -19.99
CA GLY A 116 -20.25 2.51 -19.47
C GLY A 116 -21.35 2.06 -20.45
N ASN A 117 -22.47 1.65 -19.87
CA ASN A 117 -23.78 1.45 -20.48
C ASN A 117 -24.13 0.02 -20.94
N ILE A 118 -24.80 -0.71 -20.04
CA ILE A 118 -25.68 -1.83 -20.37
C ILE A 118 -27.01 -1.23 -20.86
N ALA A 119 -27.37 -1.45 -22.13
CA ALA A 119 -28.75 -1.33 -22.59
C ALA A 119 -28.95 -2.26 -23.79
N GLY A 120 -29.90 -3.20 -23.66
CA GLY A 120 -30.10 -4.31 -24.56
C GLY A 120 -30.50 -3.95 -25.99
N GLY A 121 -30.30 -4.93 -26.89
CA GLY A 121 -30.79 -4.85 -28.26
C GLY A 121 -30.36 -6.08 -29.05
N ASN A 122 -31.32 -6.99 -29.29
CA ASN A 122 -31.26 -8.18 -30.14
C ASN A 122 -30.30 -8.09 -31.33
N GLN A 123 -29.44 -9.09 -31.51
CA GLN A 123 -28.87 -9.42 -32.81
C GLN A 123 -29.28 -10.85 -33.18
N TYR A 124 -30.36 -10.92 -33.97
CA TYR A 124 -30.83 -12.12 -34.63
C TYR A 124 -29.77 -12.62 -35.62
N PHE A 125 -29.32 -13.86 -35.44
CA PHE A 125 -28.62 -14.61 -36.47
C PHE A 125 -29.63 -15.10 -37.51
N ARG A 126 -29.44 -14.77 -38.79
CA ARG A 126 -29.91 -15.59 -39.91
C ARG A 126 -28.97 -15.42 -41.10
N GLY A 127 -28.54 -16.55 -41.65
CA GLY A 127 -27.84 -16.65 -42.93
C GLY A 127 -28.76 -16.58 -44.12
#